data_AF-A0A1M5EPI5-F1
#
_entry.id   AF-A0A1M5EPI5-F1
#
_cell.length_a   1.000
_cell.length_b   1.000
_cell.length_c   1.000
_cell.angle_alpha   90.00
_cell.angle_beta   90.00
_cell.angle_gamma   90.00
#
_symmetry.space_group_name_H-M   'P 1'
#
loop_
_entity.id
_entity.type
_entity.pdbx_description
1 polymer ?
#
loop_
_entity_poly.entity_id
_entity_poly.type
_entity_poly.pdbx_seq_one_letter_code
_entity_poly.pdbx_strand_id
1 'polypeptide(L)'
;MQYKRILLKLSGEALMGKRQYGIDPERLAEYAAEIKEVTEKGIEVAVVIGGGNIFRGVAGASKGMDRVQGDHMGMLATVINGLALQSALEDAQVQTRLQSAVKINEVAEPFIRRKAIRHLEKGRVVIFGGGTGNPYFTTDSAAVLRAIEVHADVILKGTRVDGIYNADPETNKEATKFDSITFDDVLKKGLKVMDTTAFTLSQENKLPIVVFDMNTPGNLLKVVTGEKIGTEVNL
;
A
#
# COMPACT_ATOMS: atom_id res chain seq x y z
N MET A 1 19.34 -10.66 -2.03
CA MET A 1 18.00 -10.12 -1.73
C MET A 1 18.20 -8.98 -0.76
N GLN A 2 17.67 -7.80 -1.07
CA GLN A 2 17.87 -6.60 -0.25
C GLN A 2 16.97 -6.60 0.99
N TYR A 3 15.76 -7.14 0.85
CA TYR A 3 14.75 -7.20 1.91
C TYR A 3 14.33 -8.64 2.18
N LYS A 4 14.07 -8.96 3.44
CA LYS A 4 13.44 -10.22 3.87
C LYS A 4 11.92 -10.06 3.92
N ARG A 5 11.44 -8.93 4.44
CA ARG A 5 10.01 -8.64 4.63
C ARG A 5 9.70 -7.24 4.12
N ILE A 6 8.69 -7.13 3.28
CA ILE A 6 8.23 -5.85 2.72
C ILE A 6 6.80 -5.55 3.14
N LEU A 7 6.45 -4.27 3.19
CA LEU A 7 5.05 -3.85 3.15
C LEU A 7 4.78 -3.09 1.85
N LEU A 8 4.00 -3.70 0.98
CA LEU A 8 3.53 -3.09 -0.26
C LEU A 8 2.26 -2.28 0.02
N LYS A 9 2.31 -0.97 -0.17
CA LYS A 9 1.15 -0.09 -0.09
C LYS A 9 0.64 0.22 -1.48
N LEU A 10 -0.60 -0.17 -1.76
CA LEU A 10 -1.32 0.14 -2.99
C LEU A 10 -2.40 1.19 -2.74
N SER A 11 -2.54 2.15 -3.65
CA SER A 11 -3.73 3.00 -3.66
C SER A 11 -4.96 2.19 -4.08
N GLY A 12 -6.14 2.52 -3.56
CA GLY A 12 -7.38 1.90 -4.06
C GLY A 12 -7.62 2.22 -5.53
N GLU A 13 -7.29 3.45 -5.96
CA GLU A 13 -7.39 3.87 -7.35
C GLU A 13 -6.51 3.06 -8.30
N ALA A 14 -5.42 2.46 -7.78
CA ALA A 14 -4.55 1.61 -8.57
C ALA A 14 -5.30 0.37 -9.09
N LEU A 15 -6.35 -0.09 -8.38
CA LEU A 15 -7.20 -1.20 -8.81
C LEU A 15 -8.21 -0.86 -9.90
N MET A 16 -8.40 0.42 -10.23
CA MET A 16 -9.41 0.79 -11.23
C MET A 16 -8.97 0.46 -12.66
N GLY A 17 -7.66 0.28 -12.90
CA GLY A 17 -7.13 0.02 -14.23
C GLY A 17 -7.63 1.04 -15.26
N LYS A 18 -8.40 0.58 -16.26
CA LYS A 18 -9.01 1.45 -17.28
C LYS A 18 -10.42 1.95 -16.91
N ARG A 19 -10.97 1.50 -15.79
CA ARG A 19 -12.31 1.84 -15.31
C ARG A 19 -12.30 3.20 -14.61
N GLN A 20 -13.46 3.84 -14.58
CA GLN A 20 -13.68 5.08 -13.82
C GLN A 20 -14.01 4.82 -12.35
N TYR A 21 -14.41 3.60 -12.00
CA TYR A 21 -14.87 3.21 -10.66
C TYR A 21 -14.73 1.69 -10.44
N GLY A 22 -14.60 1.28 -9.18
CA GLY A 22 -14.63 -0.11 -8.77
C GLY A 22 -13.28 -0.81 -8.95
N ILE A 23 -13.32 -2.06 -9.40
CA ILE A 23 -12.15 -2.94 -9.46
C ILE A 23 -12.04 -3.51 -10.88
N ASP A 24 -10.84 -3.44 -11.45
CA ASP A 24 -10.50 -4.00 -12.75
C ASP A 24 -9.85 -5.38 -12.56
N PRO A 25 -10.48 -6.47 -13.05
CA PRO A 25 -9.97 -7.83 -12.87
C PRO A 25 -8.62 -8.04 -13.56
N GLU A 26 -8.35 -7.39 -14.70
CA GLU A 26 -7.05 -7.50 -15.38
C GLU A 26 -5.93 -6.94 -14.48
N ARG A 27 -6.18 -5.77 -13.89
CA ARG A 27 -5.23 -5.12 -12.98
C ARG A 27 -4.98 -5.92 -11.71
N LEU A 28 -6.02 -6.56 -11.16
CA LEU A 28 -5.87 -7.46 -10.02
C LEU A 28 -4.99 -8.67 -10.35
N ALA A 29 -5.19 -9.27 -11.53
CA ALA A 29 -4.40 -10.41 -11.97
C ALA A 29 -2.93 -10.02 -12.19
N GLU A 30 -2.66 -8.84 -12.76
CA GLU A 30 -1.31 -8.29 -12.89
C GLU A 30 -0.62 -8.15 -11.52
N TYR A 31 -1.30 -7.55 -10.54
CA TYR A 31 -0.73 -7.40 -9.19
C TYR A 31 -0.53 -8.73 -8.48
N ALA A 32 -1.43 -9.69 -8.66
CA ALA A 32 -1.26 -11.03 -8.12
C ALA A 32 -0.03 -11.73 -8.71
N ALA A 33 0.23 -11.57 -10.02
CA ALA A 33 1.41 -12.10 -10.68
C ALA A 33 2.71 -11.46 -10.16
N GLU A 34 2.77 -10.12 -10.05
CA GLU A 34 3.92 -9.40 -9.49
C GLU A 34 4.24 -9.84 -8.06
N ILE A 35 3.21 -9.95 -7.20
CA ILE A 35 3.38 -10.38 -5.81
C ILE A 35 3.84 -11.85 -5.77
N LYS A 36 3.29 -12.70 -6.64
CA LYS A 36 3.69 -14.11 -6.74
C LYS A 36 5.19 -14.23 -7.03
N GLU A 37 5.70 -13.52 -8.03
CA GLU A 37 7.12 -13.54 -8.38
C GLU A 37 8.02 -13.18 -7.19
N VAL A 38 7.62 -12.19 -6.39
CA VAL A 38 8.34 -11.82 -5.16
C VAL A 38 8.26 -12.91 -4.10
N THR A 39 7.08 -13.48 -3.86
CA THR A 39 6.92 -14.55 -2.86
C THR A 39 7.68 -15.84 -3.24
N GLU A 40 7.82 -16.15 -4.53
CA GLU A 40 8.62 -17.28 -5.03
C GLU A 40 10.12 -17.11 -4.77
N LYS A 41 10.58 -15.88 -4.52
CA LYS A 41 11.92 -15.59 -4.01
C LYS A 41 12.06 -15.78 -2.50
N GLY A 42 10.99 -16.18 -1.79
CA GLY A 42 11.00 -16.35 -0.34
C GLY A 42 10.95 -15.04 0.44
N ILE A 43 10.57 -13.93 -0.23
CA ILE A 43 10.35 -12.64 0.41
C ILE A 43 8.96 -12.65 1.04
N GLU A 44 8.88 -12.18 2.28
CA GLU A 44 7.64 -12.12 3.04
C GLU A 44 6.88 -10.84 2.70
N VAL A 45 5.67 -10.97 2.14
CA VAL A 45 4.91 -9.83 1.59
C VAL A 45 3.69 -9.51 2.46
N ALA A 46 3.68 -8.32 3.04
CA ALA A 46 2.50 -7.69 3.59
C ALA A 46 1.93 -6.66 2.61
N VAL A 47 0.61 -6.49 2.57
CA VAL A 47 -0.06 -5.55 1.66
C VAL A 47 -1.04 -4.67 2.44
N VAL A 48 -1.02 -3.36 2.18
CA VAL A 48 -2.08 -2.42 2.57
C VAL A 48 -2.69 -1.83 1.31
N ILE A 49 -4.02 -1.85 1.21
CA ILE A 49 -4.73 -1.32 0.04
C ILE A 49 -5.70 -0.21 0.42
N GLY A 50 -5.63 0.89 -0.32
CA GLY A 50 -6.57 2.02 -0.18
C GLY A 50 -7.98 1.66 -0.63
N GLY A 51 -8.98 2.48 -0.27
CA GLY A 51 -10.40 2.28 -0.61
C GLY A 51 -10.97 3.30 -1.60
N GLY A 52 -10.12 4.18 -2.15
CA GLY A 52 -10.55 5.35 -2.94
C GLY A 52 -11.38 5.02 -4.19
N ASN A 53 -11.11 3.89 -4.82
CA ASN A 53 -11.85 3.38 -5.99
C ASN A 53 -13.31 3.01 -5.73
N ILE A 54 -13.68 2.72 -4.47
CA ILE A 54 -15.05 2.41 -4.06
C ILE A 54 -15.64 3.61 -3.31
N PHE A 55 -14.90 4.20 -2.38
CA PHE A 55 -15.42 5.30 -1.56
C PHE A 55 -15.69 6.57 -2.40
N ARG A 56 -14.85 6.90 -3.39
CA ARG A 56 -15.09 8.10 -4.22
C ARG A 56 -16.36 8.01 -5.06
N GLY A 57 -16.78 6.82 -5.49
CA GLY A 57 -18.04 6.67 -6.24
C GLY A 57 -19.28 6.91 -5.38
N VAL A 58 -19.17 6.76 -4.06
CA VAL A 58 -20.22 7.15 -3.10
C VAL A 58 -20.02 8.54 -2.49
N ALA A 59 -18.91 9.23 -2.80
CA ALA A 59 -18.63 10.59 -2.33
C ALA A 59 -19.68 11.61 -2.79
N GLY A 60 -20.20 11.45 -4.02
CA GLY A 60 -21.29 12.29 -4.54
C GLY A 60 -22.61 12.13 -3.76
N ALA A 61 -22.88 10.92 -3.25
CA ALA A 61 -24.06 10.61 -2.45
C ALA A 61 -23.90 10.96 -0.96
N SER A 62 -22.67 11.27 -0.51
CA SER A 62 -22.32 11.59 0.88
C SER A 62 -22.03 13.08 1.11
N LYS A 63 -22.52 13.94 0.21
CA LYS A 63 -22.40 15.40 0.37
C LYS A 63 -23.14 15.83 1.65
N GLY A 64 -22.41 16.33 2.65
CA GLY A 64 -22.94 16.66 3.98
C GLY A 64 -22.87 15.54 5.02
N MET A 65 -22.23 14.43 4.71
CA MET A 65 -22.00 13.32 5.64
C MET A 65 -20.96 13.69 6.71
N ASP A 66 -21.20 13.19 7.92
CA ASP A 66 -20.23 13.28 9.00
C ASP A 66 -18.90 12.58 8.64
N ARG A 67 -17.78 13.22 9.00
CA ARG A 67 -16.45 12.75 8.63
C ARG A 67 -16.16 11.34 9.15
N VAL A 68 -16.60 11.00 10.36
CA VAL A 68 -16.37 9.67 10.95
C VAL A 68 -17.10 8.60 10.15
N GLN A 69 -18.33 8.87 9.73
CA GLN A 69 -19.09 7.95 8.88
C GLN A 69 -18.42 7.74 7.51
N GLY A 70 -17.93 8.82 6.90
CA GLY A 70 -17.15 8.74 5.65
C GLY A 70 -15.89 7.88 5.80
N ASP A 71 -15.14 8.05 6.88
CA ASP A 71 -13.94 7.25 7.15
C ASP A 71 -14.27 5.77 7.42
N HIS A 72 -15.39 5.47 8.10
CA HIS A 72 -15.87 4.09 8.25
C HIS A 72 -16.21 3.44 6.91
N MET A 73 -16.89 4.16 6.01
CA MET A 73 -17.14 3.67 4.65
C MET A 73 -15.84 3.43 3.89
N GLY A 74 -14.86 4.34 4.03
CA GLY A 74 -13.52 4.17 3.47
C GLY A 74 -12.80 2.93 4.01
N MET A 75 -12.90 2.66 5.31
CA MET A 75 -12.33 1.46 5.93
C MET A 75 -12.99 0.18 5.40
N LEU A 76 -14.31 0.15 5.25
CA LEU A 76 -15.01 -0.99 4.65
C LEU A 76 -14.62 -1.19 3.18
N ALA A 77 -14.46 -0.10 2.42
CA ALA A 77 -13.96 -0.16 1.05
C ALA A 77 -12.58 -0.82 0.95
N THR A 78 -11.67 -0.58 1.91
CA THR A 78 -10.38 -1.27 1.94
C THR A 78 -10.51 -2.77 2.18
N VAL A 79 -11.51 -3.21 2.97
CA VAL A 79 -11.79 -4.64 3.19
C VAL A 79 -12.33 -5.28 1.91
N ILE A 80 -13.21 -4.61 1.18
CA ILE A 80 -13.72 -5.08 -0.12
C ILE A 80 -12.57 -5.26 -1.12
N ASN A 81 -11.66 -4.28 -1.23
CA ASN A 81 -10.48 -4.40 -2.07
C ASN A 81 -9.55 -5.52 -1.60
N GLY A 82 -9.42 -5.70 -0.28
CA GLY A 82 -8.63 -6.79 0.30
C GLY A 82 -9.16 -8.16 -0.08
N LEU A 83 -10.49 -8.36 -0.06
CA LEU A 83 -11.14 -9.60 -0.52
C LEU A 83 -10.88 -9.85 -2.01
N ALA A 84 -10.97 -8.81 -2.83
CA ALA A 84 -10.75 -8.94 -4.27
C ALA A 84 -9.29 -9.31 -4.60
N LEU A 85 -8.32 -8.68 -3.92
CA LEU A 85 -6.91 -9.04 -4.04
C LEU A 85 -6.62 -10.43 -3.47
N GLN A 86 -7.28 -10.81 -2.38
CA GLN A 86 -7.16 -12.16 -1.80
C GLN A 86 -7.56 -13.22 -2.82
N SER A 87 -8.72 -13.06 -3.48
CA SER A 87 -9.19 -13.97 -4.52
C SER A 87 -8.19 -14.07 -5.68
N ALA A 88 -7.71 -12.94 -6.20
CA ALA A 88 -6.77 -12.94 -7.33
C ALA A 88 -5.44 -13.63 -7.00
N LEU A 89 -4.94 -13.46 -5.77
CA LEU A 89 -3.74 -14.16 -5.30
C LEU A 89 -3.99 -15.66 -5.12
N GLU A 90 -5.15 -16.06 -4.59
CA GLU A 90 -5.53 -17.47 -4.43
C GLU A 90 -5.70 -18.16 -5.79
N ASP A 91 -6.29 -17.48 -6.78
CA ASP A 91 -6.36 -17.96 -8.17
C ASP A 91 -4.95 -18.18 -8.77
N ALA A 92 -4.01 -17.27 -8.44
CA ALA A 92 -2.60 -17.40 -8.80
C ALA A 92 -1.81 -18.44 -7.99
N GLN A 93 -2.49 -19.21 -7.12
CA GLN A 93 -1.93 -20.23 -6.22
C GLN A 93 -1.02 -19.68 -5.11
N VAL A 94 -1.21 -18.42 -4.72
CA VAL A 94 -0.52 -17.78 -3.59
C VAL A 94 -1.37 -17.91 -2.34
N GLN A 95 -0.81 -18.49 -1.27
CA GLN A 95 -1.53 -18.55 0.01
C GLN A 95 -1.64 -17.16 0.64
N THR A 96 -2.85 -16.75 1.00
CA THR A 96 -3.10 -15.40 1.51
C THR A 96 -3.93 -15.39 2.78
N ARG A 97 -3.87 -14.29 3.53
CA ARG A 97 -4.76 -14.01 4.67
C ARG A 97 -5.14 -12.54 4.71
N LEU A 98 -6.43 -12.26 4.64
CA LEU A 98 -6.97 -10.94 4.93
C LEU A 98 -7.17 -10.76 6.44
N GLN A 99 -6.53 -9.73 6.99
CA GLN A 99 -6.74 -9.29 8.37
C GLN A 99 -7.32 -7.87 8.38
N SER A 100 -8.35 -7.64 9.19
CA SER A 100 -9.02 -6.34 9.29
C SER A 100 -8.80 -5.70 10.66
N ALA A 101 -8.55 -4.39 10.66
CA ALA A 101 -8.49 -3.59 11.90
C ALA A 101 -9.88 -3.44 12.55
N VAL A 102 -10.95 -3.44 11.74
CA VAL A 102 -12.34 -3.50 12.21
C VAL A 102 -12.79 -4.96 12.21
N LYS A 103 -13.38 -5.44 13.30
CA LYS A 103 -13.86 -6.82 13.40
C LYS A 103 -15.07 -7.02 12.50
N ILE A 104 -14.92 -7.86 11.49
CA ILE A 104 -16.00 -8.29 10.59
C ILE A 104 -15.98 -9.80 10.60
N ASN A 105 -16.83 -10.37 11.45
CA ASN A 105 -16.93 -11.81 11.61
C ASN A 105 -17.30 -12.46 10.26
N GLU A 106 -16.97 -13.74 10.09
CA GLU A 106 -17.17 -14.53 8.86
C GLU A 106 -16.40 -14.05 7.60
N VAL A 107 -16.03 -12.77 7.51
CA VAL A 107 -15.45 -12.16 6.29
C VAL A 107 -13.92 -12.07 6.33
N ALA A 108 -13.35 -11.62 7.44
CA ALA A 108 -11.90 -11.40 7.55
C ALA A 108 -11.39 -11.74 8.96
N GLU A 109 -10.13 -12.19 9.07
CA GLU A 109 -9.54 -12.38 10.40
C GLU A 109 -9.41 -11.02 11.11
N PRO A 110 -9.64 -10.92 12.43
CA PRO A 110 -9.24 -9.72 13.15
C PRO A 110 -7.71 -9.59 13.10
N PHE A 111 -7.21 -8.36 12.94
CA PHE A 111 -5.78 -8.11 13.04
C PHE A 111 -5.26 -8.51 14.43
N ILE A 112 -4.34 -9.47 14.44
CA ILE A 112 -3.59 -9.87 15.62
C ILE A 112 -2.13 -9.94 15.18
N ARG A 113 -1.32 -8.99 15.66
CA ARG A 113 0.10 -8.83 15.29
C ARG A 113 0.88 -10.16 15.23
N ARG A 114 0.81 -10.97 16.29
CA ARG A 114 1.53 -12.26 16.37
C ARG A 114 1.05 -13.25 15.31
N LYS A 115 -0.23 -13.21 14.93
CA LYS A 115 -0.81 -14.05 13.89
C LYS A 115 -0.37 -13.58 12.50
N ALA A 116 -0.33 -12.26 12.26
CA ALA A 116 0.19 -11.68 11.02
C ALA A 116 1.64 -12.12 10.77
N ILE A 117 2.52 -11.94 11.76
CA ILE A 117 3.93 -12.37 11.69
C ILE A 117 4.03 -13.87 11.40
N ARG A 118 3.22 -14.70 12.08
CA ARG A 118 3.23 -16.16 11.86
C ARG A 118 2.77 -16.56 10.46
N HIS A 119 1.86 -15.80 9.83
CA HIS A 119 1.47 -16.04 8.44
C HIS A 119 2.61 -15.66 7.48
N LEU A 120 3.26 -14.52 7.69
CA LEU A 120 4.42 -14.07 6.90
C LEU A 120 5.57 -15.08 6.96
N GLU A 121 5.92 -15.57 8.16
CA GLU A 121 6.95 -16.62 8.36
C GLU A 121 6.63 -17.94 7.62
N LYS A 122 5.36 -18.19 7.30
CA LYS A 122 4.91 -19.36 6.54
C LYS A 122 4.87 -19.13 5.03
N GLY A 123 5.37 -17.98 4.55
CA GLY A 123 5.34 -17.59 3.14
C GLY A 123 3.95 -17.18 2.64
N ARG A 124 3.02 -16.85 3.53
CA ARG A 124 1.69 -16.37 3.13
C ARG A 124 1.71 -14.86 2.95
N VAL A 125 1.02 -14.37 1.92
CA VAL A 125 0.77 -12.93 1.78
C VAL A 125 -0.26 -12.50 2.81
N VAL A 126 0.04 -11.45 3.58
CA VAL A 126 -0.91 -10.89 4.55
C VAL A 126 -1.43 -9.56 4.03
N ILE A 127 -2.75 -9.48 3.82
CA ILE A 127 -3.43 -8.26 3.39
C ILE A 127 -4.07 -7.62 4.61
N PHE A 128 -3.82 -6.32 4.82
CA PHE A 128 -4.46 -5.55 5.89
C PHE A 128 -5.56 -4.65 5.33
N GLY A 129 -6.79 -4.94 5.76
CA GLY A 129 -7.97 -4.10 5.55
C GLY A 129 -8.37 -3.32 6.81
N GLY A 130 -9.30 -2.38 6.67
CA GLY A 130 -9.82 -1.56 7.75
C GLY A 130 -8.87 -0.44 8.23
N GLY A 131 -7.78 -0.17 7.51
CA GLY A 131 -6.83 0.89 7.86
C GLY A 131 -6.23 0.76 9.26
N THR A 132 -6.22 1.86 10.02
CA THR A 132 -5.82 1.86 11.44
C THR A 132 -6.96 1.40 12.37
N GLY A 133 -8.18 1.23 11.84
CA GLY A 133 -9.40 1.02 12.61
C GLY A 133 -10.00 2.30 13.17
N ASN A 134 -9.36 3.46 12.95
CA ASN A 134 -9.77 4.75 13.50
C ASN A 134 -10.04 5.77 12.37
N PRO A 135 -11.11 6.58 12.46
CA PRO A 135 -11.29 7.76 11.63
C PRO A 135 -10.14 8.76 11.78
N TYR A 136 -10.05 9.74 10.88
CA TYR A 136 -9.01 10.78 10.80
C TYR A 136 -7.62 10.32 10.35
N PHE A 137 -7.39 9.02 10.17
CA PHE A 137 -6.15 8.47 9.67
C PHE A 137 -6.26 8.02 8.21
N THR A 138 -5.15 8.08 7.47
CA THR A 138 -5.12 7.63 6.08
C THR A 138 -4.66 6.17 5.97
N THR A 139 -4.74 5.62 4.77
CA THR A 139 -4.14 4.31 4.47
C THR A 139 -2.62 4.33 4.43
N ASP A 140 -1.98 5.49 4.25
CA ASP A 140 -0.53 5.61 4.42
C ASP A 140 -0.17 5.50 5.90
N SER A 141 -0.95 6.10 6.81
CA SER A 141 -0.74 5.92 8.26
C SER A 141 -0.88 4.45 8.67
N ALA A 142 -1.86 3.75 8.10
CA ALA A 142 -2.03 2.30 8.33
C ALA A 142 -0.86 1.48 7.77
N ALA A 143 -0.34 1.83 6.59
CA ALA A 143 0.81 1.16 5.99
C ALA A 143 2.05 1.27 6.88
N VAL A 144 2.36 2.47 7.37
CA VAL A 144 3.50 2.68 8.27
C VAL A 144 3.30 1.93 9.58
N LEU A 145 2.12 2.04 10.20
CA LEU A 145 1.81 1.32 11.45
C LEU A 145 1.99 -0.20 11.30
N ARG A 146 1.39 -0.80 10.27
CA ARG A 146 1.46 -2.25 10.04
C ARG A 146 2.86 -2.69 9.70
N ALA A 147 3.62 -1.90 8.94
CA ALA A 147 5.00 -2.20 8.59
C ALA A 147 5.89 -2.27 9.83
N ILE A 148 5.75 -1.31 10.76
CA ILE A 148 6.46 -1.32 12.04
C ILE A 148 6.05 -2.55 12.87
N GLU A 149 4.76 -2.80 13.01
CA GLU A 149 4.26 -3.91 13.83
C GLU A 149 4.71 -5.28 13.31
N VAL A 150 4.76 -5.46 11.99
CA VAL A 150 5.26 -6.69 11.38
C VAL A 150 6.74 -6.65 11.08
N HIS A 151 7.50 -5.65 11.53
CA HIS A 151 8.95 -5.56 11.29
C HIS A 151 9.31 -5.72 9.79
N ALA A 152 8.61 -5.00 8.92
CA ALA A 152 9.01 -4.90 7.53
C ALA A 152 10.33 -4.10 7.44
N ASP A 153 11.18 -4.49 6.50
CA ASP A 153 12.46 -3.83 6.24
C ASP A 153 12.26 -2.52 5.47
N VAL A 154 11.17 -2.41 4.70
CA VAL A 154 10.85 -1.27 3.84
C VAL A 154 9.35 -1.18 3.55
N ILE A 155 8.85 0.04 3.36
CA ILE A 155 7.54 0.31 2.76
C ILE A 155 7.72 0.58 1.28
N LEU A 156 7.10 -0.24 0.43
CA LEU A 156 7.04 -0.02 -1.01
C LEU A 156 5.72 0.66 -1.34
N LYS A 157 5.74 1.96 -1.63
CA LYS A 157 4.54 2.73 -1.99
C LYS A 157 4.37 2.73 -3.51
N GLY A 158 3.48 1.85 -3.98
CA GLY A 158 3.12 1.75 -5.40
C GLY A 158 2.26 2.93 -5.84
N THR A 159 2.77 3.72 -6.77
CA THR A 159 2.11 4.89 -7.37
C THR A 159 1.93 4.72 -8.87
N ARG A 160 1.30 5.72 -9.53
CA ARG A 160 1.25 5.82 -11.00
C ARG A 160 2.47 6.54 -11.59
N VAL A 161 3.10 7.40 -10.79
CA VAL A 161 4.37 8.03 -11.11
C VAL A 161 5.52 7.16 -10.62
N ASP A 162 6.68 7.28 -11.25
CA ASP A 162 7.85 6.43 -11.05
C ASP A 162 8.82 6.94 -9.96
N GLY A 163 8.37 7.82 -9.06
CA GLY A 163 9.16 8.32 -7.95
C GLY A 163 8.64 9.64 -7.37
N ILE A 164 9.50 10.29 -6.59
CA ILE A 164 9.28 11.61 -5.99
C ILE A 164 9.96 12.65 -6.88
N TYR A 165 9.25 13.73 -7.17
CA TYR A 165 9.70 14.82 -8.00
C TYR A 165 9.71 16.13 -7.22
N ASN A 166 10.50 17.11 -7.67
CA ASN A 166 10.50 18.46 -7.11
C ASN A 166 9.20 19.26 -7.39
N ALA A 167 8.44 18.85 -8.40
CA ALA A 167 7.13 19.37 -8.78
C ALA A 167 6.27 18.23 -9.35
N ASP A 168 4.97 18.43 -9.50
CA ASP A 168 4.09 17.41 -10.08
C ASP A 168 4.44 17.16 -11.57
N PRO A 169 4.92 15.97 -11.95
CA PRO A 169 5.34 15.69 -13.32
C PRO A 169 4.18 15.62 -14.32
N GLU A 170 2.94 15.46 -13.85
CA GLU A 170 1.76 15.46 -14.73
C GLU A 170 1.39 16.88 -15.19
N THR A 171 1.76 17.90 -14.39
CA THR A 171 1.43 19.32 -14.68
C THR A 171 2.66 20.15 -15.05
N ASN A 172 3.86 19.73 -14.66
CA ASN A 172 5.12 20.42 -14.92
C ASN A 172 6.12 19.50 -15.66
N LYS A 173 6.39 19.81 -16.93
CA LYS A 173 7.35 19.07 -17.76
C LYS A 173 8.81 19.22 -17.33
N GLU A 174 9.13 20.24 -16.55
CA GLU A 174 10.47 20.47 -15.98
C GLU A 174 10.67 19.77 -14.63
N ALA A 175 9.67 19.01 -14.17
CA ALA A 175 9.77 18.23 -12.95
C ALA A 175 10.95 17.26 -13.03
N THR A 176 11.84 17.34 -12.05
CA THR A 176 13.03 16.50 -11.92
C THR A 176 12.82 15.47 -10.83
N LYS A 177 13.04 14.20 -11.17
CA LYS A 177 12.93 13.08 -10.23
C LYS A 177 14.15 13.02 -9.31
N PHE A 178 13.93 12.65 -8.05
CA PHE A 178 15.00 12.29 -7.13
C PHE A 178 15.29 10.79 -7.20
N ASP A 179 16.56 10.38 -7.21
CA ASP A 179 16.92 8.97 -7.03
C ASP A 179 16.83 8.54 -5.57
N SER A 180 17.25 9.43 -4.67
CA SER A 180 17.13 9.29 -3.22
C SER A 180 16.91 10.66 -2.58
N ILE A 181 16.24 10.69 -1.42
CA ILE A 181 15.99 11.92 -0.65
C ILE A 181 15.86 11.60 0.84
N THR A 182 16.32 12.50 1.71
CA THR A 182 16.19 12.29 3.15
C THR A 182 14.79 12.63 3.67
N PHE A 183 14.39 12.07 4.81
CA PHE A 183 13.16 12.46 5.50
C PHE A 183 13.12 13.98 5.76
N ASP A 184 14.23 14.55 6.21
CA ASP A 184 14.34 15.99 6.49
C ASP A 184 14.17 16.84 5.24
N ASP A 185 14.74 16.43 4.10
CA ASP A 185 14.63 17.17 2.85
C ASP A 185 13.21 17.13 2.29
N VAL A 186 12.51 15.99 2.41
CA VAL A 186 11.09 15.88 2.04
C VAL A 186 10.26 16.89 2.83
N LEU A 187 10.47 16.98 4.15
CA LEU A 187 9.74 17.92 5.02
C LEU A 187 10.11 19.38 4.71
N LYS A 188 11.41 19.70 4.59
CA LYS A 188 11.89 21.06 4.29
C LYS A 188 11.40 21.57 2.93
N LYS A 189 11.36 20.70 1.92
CA LYS A 189 10.89 21.03 0.56
C LYS A 189 9.36 20.94 0.42
N GLY A 190 8.63 20.46 1.44
CA GLY A 190 7.18 20.32 1.40
C GLY A 190 6.69 19.30 0.36
N LEU A 191 7.48 18.26 0.07
CA LEU A 191 7.13 17.26 -0.94
C LEU A 191 6.05 16.31 -0.42
N LYS A 192 5.03 16.04 -1.24
CA LYS A 192 3.88 15.22 -0.86
C LYS A 192 4.14 13.73 -1.12
N VAL A 193 4.78 13.04 -0.17
CA VAL A 193 5.06 11.59 -0.27
C VAL A 193 3.95 10.75 0.35
N MET A 194 3.58 11.08 1.59
CA MET A 194 2.49 10.55 2.40
C MET A 194 1.89 11.70 3.20
N ASP A 195 0.80 11.48 3.95
CA ASP A 195 0.39 12.45 4.96
C ASP A 195 1.49 12.62 6.04
N THR A 196 1.57 13.80 6.64
CA THR A 196 2.63 14.15 7.59
C THR A 196 2.67 13.21 8.80
N THR A 197 1.52 12.72 9.27
CA THR A 197 1.45 11.79 10.41
C THR A 197 2.10 10.46 10.07
N ALA A 198 1.76 9.88 8.92
CA ALA A 198 2.38 8.65 8.42
C ALA A 198 3.88 8.84 8.19
N PHE A 199 4.27 9.94 7.53
CA PHE A 199 5.65 10.20 7.19
C PHE A 199 6.55 10.35 8.43
N THR A 200 6.10 11.12 9.43
CA THR A 200 6.80 11.31 10.69
C THR A 200 6.93 9.99 11.47
N LEU A 201 5.86 9.19 11.52
CA LEU A 201 5.92 7.88 12.17
C LEU A 201 6.97 6.96 11.51
N SER A 202 7.11 7.01 10.18
CA SER A 202 8.14 6.25 9.45
C SER A 202 9.54 6.74 9.77
N GLN A 203 9.74 8.07 9.82
CA GLN A 203 11.02 8.71 10.18
C GLN A 203 11.46 8.31 11.59
N GLU A 204 10.58 8.43 12.58
CA GLU A 204 10.87 8.10 13.98
C GLU A 204 11.29 6.64 14.16
N ASN A 205 10.73 5.73 13.34
CA ASN A 205 11.04 4.30 13.37
C ASN A 205 12.17 3.92 12.39
N LYS A 206 12.80 4.89 11.72
CA LYS A 206 13.87 4.68 10.74
C LYS A 206 13.48 3.68 9.65
N LEU A 207 12.19 3.65 9.29
CA LEU A 207 11.62 2.71 8.34
C LEU A 207 11.68 3.35 6.94
N PRO A 208 12.53 2.87 6.02
CA PRO A 208 12.67 3.46 4.69
C PRO A 208 11.39 3.29 3.87
N ILE A 209 11.19 4.23 2.94
CA ILE A 209 10.07 4.23 2.00
C ILE A 209 10.65 4.26 0.58
N VAL A 210 10.18 3.38 -0.29
CA VAL A 210 10.47 3.47 -1.73
C VAL A 210 9.18 3.81 -2.47
N VAL A 211 9.18 4.94 -3.18
CA VAL A 211 8.07 5.34 -4.05
C VAL A 211 8.42 4.93 -5.47
N PHE A 212 7.56 4.12 -6.09
CA PHE A 212 7.83 3.57 -7.43
C PHE A 212 6.54 3.35 -8.21
N ASP A 213 6.66 3.23 -9.54
CA ASP A 213 5.53 2.88 -10.38
C ASP A 213 5.28 1.37 -10.32
N MET A 214 4.14 0.99 -9.74
CA MET A 214 3.69 -0.40 -9.63
C MET A 214 3.06 -0.92 -10.92
N ASN A 215 2.70 -0.04 -11.85
CA ASN A 215 2.01 -0.44 -13.09
C ASN A 215 2.97 -0.88 -14.20
N THR A 216 4.25 -0.60 -14.04
CA THR A 216 5.31 -1.07 -14.95
C THR A 216 5.67 -2.52 -14.59
N PRO A 217 5.46 -3.48 -15.51
CA PRO A 217 5.73 -4.90 -15.22
C PRO A 217 7.19 -5.17 -14.82
N GLY A 218 7.36 -6.03 -13.83
CA GLY A 218 8.62 -6.44 -13.23
C GLY A 218 9.22 -5.44 -12.24
N ASN A 219 8.64 -4.23 -12.08
CA ASN A 219 9.23 -3.23 -11.19
C ASN A 219 9.24 -3.67 -9.73
N LEU A 220 8.21 -4.38 -9.26
CA LEU A 220 8.17 -4.82 -7.86
C LEU A 220 9.34 -5.76 -7.58
N LEU A 221 9.59 -6.74 -8.47
CA LEU A 221 10.72 -7.66 -8.34
C LEU A 221 12.06 -6.92 -8.37
N LYS A 222 12.25 -5.99 -9.32
CA LYS A 222 13.46 -5.16 -9.44
C LYS A 222 13.76 -4.35 -8.18
N VAL A 223 12.73 -3.72 -7.60
CA VAL A 223 12.86 -2.95 -6.36
C VAL A 223 13.33 -3.85 -5.22
N VAL A 224 12.75 -5.05 -5.05
CA VAL A 224 13.11 -5.93 -3.93
C VAL A 224 14.44 -6.66 -4.11
N THR A 225 14.92 -6.79 -5.35
CA THR A 225 16.25 -7.34 -5.68
C THR A 225 17.37 -6.30 -5.61
N GLY A 226 17.04 -5.02 -5.44
CA GLY A 226 18.00 -3.92 -5.22
C GLY A 226 18.40 -3.14 -6.47
N GLU A 227 17.63 -3.25 -7.55
CA GLU A 227 17.74 -2.32 -8.67
C GLU A 227 17.20 -0.94 -8.27
N LYS A 228 17.86 0.12 -8.77
CA LYS A 228 17.48 1.51 -8.49
C LYS A 228 16.23 1.90 -9.28
N ILE A 229 15.07 1.48 -8.77
CA ILE A 229 13.75 1.82 -9.28
C ILE A 229 13.06 2.74 -8.27
N GLY A 230 12.43 3.79 -8.76
CA GLY A 230 11.71 4.72 -7.89
C GLY A 230 12.61 5.80 -7.27
N THR A 231 12.14 6.30 -6.12
CA THR A 231 12.90 7.15 -5.22
C THR A 231 12.93 6.50 -3.84
N GLU A 232 14.12 6.36 -3.28
CA GLU A 232 14.30 5.92 -1.90
C GLU A 232 14.25 7.12 -0.94
N VAL A 233 13.44 7.00 0.11
CA VAL A 233 13.41 7.92 1.24
C VAL A 233 14.07 7.24 2.44
N ASN A 234 15.17 7.83 2.91
CA ASN A 234 15.96 7.33 4.04
C ASN A 234 16.36 8.46 4.99
N LEU A 235 17.11 8.14 6.04
CA LEU A 235 17.52 9.09 7.08
C LEU A 235 18.49 10.16 6.55
#